data_AF-A0A1Y0EDE5-F1
#
_entry.id   AF-A0A1Y0EDE5-F1
#
_cell.length_a   1.000
_cell.length_b   1.000
_cell.length_c   1.000
_cell.angle_alpha   90.00
_cell.angle_beta   90.00
_cell.angle_gamma   90.00
#
_symmetry.space_group_name_H-M   'P 1'
#
loop_
_entity.id
_entity.type
_entity.pdbx_description
1 polymer ?
#
loop_
_entity_poly.entity_id
_entity_poly.type
_entity_poly.pdbx_seq_one_letter_code
_entity_poly.pdbx_strand_id
1 'polypeptide(L)'
;MKMKRLQRIPQAILLTLVISGAADAQTCFPPARPFVPNDSVAIAEFADLISQDFETYIHDVQAYFRCLDEERARAFEEAREVSQDYARFLQGQGDGNR
;
A
#
# COMPACT_ATOMS: atom_id res chain seq x y z
N MET A 1 29.49 -52.54 27.71
CA MET A 1 29.33 -52.31 26.27
C MET A 1 29.15 -50.80 26.04
N LYS A 2 30.16 -50.13 25.47
CA LYS A 2 30.16 -48.68 25.17
C LYS A 2 29.34 -48.44 23.89
N MET A 3 28.21 -47.74 23.99
CA MET A 3 27.48 -47.29 22.80
C MET A 3 27.84 -45.82 22.50
N LYS A 4 28.41 -45.65 21.31
CA LYS A 4 28.96 -44.41 20.77
C LYS A 4 27.90 -43.32 20.63
N ARG A 5 28.38 -42.08 20.79
CA ARG A 5 27.77 -40.81 20.43
C ARG A 5 26.99 -40.90 19.12
N LEU A 6 25.71 -40.52 19.14
CA LEU A 6 25.14 -39.75 18.05
C LEU A 6 24.83 -38.37 18.59
N GLN A 7 25.72 -37.47 18.22
CA GLN A 7 25.75 -36.06 18.53
C GLN A 7 24.41 -35.43 18.13
N ARG A 8 23.60 -35.11 19.14
CA ARG A 8 22.40 -34.29 18.99
C ARG A 8 22.84 -32.92 18.50
N ILE A 9 22.76 -32.67 17.21
CA ILE A 9 22.71 -31.31 16.69
C ILE A 9 21.22 -30.99 16.60
N PRO A 10 20.63 -30.23 17.53
CA PRO A 10 19.34 -29.64 17.24
C PRO A 10 19.59 -28.65 16.12
N GLN A 11 19.08 -28.95 14.92
CA GLN A 11 18.96 -27.98 13.84
C GLN A 11 17.94 -26.93 14.29
N ALA A 12 18.36 -26.01 15.16
CA ALA A 12 17.64 -24.77 15.40
C ALA A 12 17.91 -23.85 14.20
N ILE A 13 17.32 -24.18 13.06
CA ILE A 13 17.14 -23.22 11.97
C ILE A 13 16.08 -22.25 12.48
N LEU A 14 16.52 -21.22 13.19
CA LEU A 14 15.70 -20.06 13.52
C LEU A 14 15.33 -19.40 12.19
N LEU A 15 14.12 -19.67 11.71
CA LEU A 15 13.53 -18.94 10.60
C LEU A 15 13.10 -17.57 11.15
N THR A 16 14.02 -16.61 11.19
CA THR A 16 13.67 -15.21 11.46
C THR A 16 12.95 -14.65 10.24
N LEU A 17 11.62 -14.82 10.19
CA LEU A 17 10.77 -13.98 9.37
C LEU A 17 10.88 -12.55 9.91
N VAL A 18 11.67 -11.73 9.22
CA VAL A 18 11.59 -10.28 9.36
C VAL A 18 10.25 -9.89 8.77
N ILE A 19 9.25 -9.69 9.63
CA ILE A 19 8.03 -8.98 9.26
C ILE A 19 8.46 -7.52 9.15
N SER A 20 8.97 -7.14 7.98
CA SER A 20 9.07 -5.74 7.61
C SER A 20 7.63 -5.22 7.63
N GLY A 21 7.28 -4.39 8.61
CA GLY A 21 6.08 -3.58 8.53
C GLY A 21 6.22 -2.77 7.24
N ALA A 22 5.43 -3.11 6.23
CA ALA A 22 5.50 -2.45 4.94
C ALA A 22 4.97 -1.02 5.13
N ALA A 23 5.86 -0.09 5.43
CA ALA A 23 5.63 1.32 5.14
C ALA A 23 5.90 1.54 3.64
N ASP A 24 5.27 0.74 2.78
CA ASP A 24 5.30 0.96 1.33
C ASP A 24 4.32 2.08 1.02
N ALA A 25 4.84 3.28 0.74
CA ALA A 25 4.04 4.38 0.22
C ALA A 25 3.78 4.12 -1.25
N GLN A 26 2.58 3.62 -1.56
CA GLN A 26 2.14 3.53 -2.93
C GLN A 26 1.85 4.95 -3.43
N THR A 27 2.48 5.32 -4.52
CA THR A 27 2.14 6.56 -5.22
C THR A 27 1.01 6.26 -6.18
N CYS A 28 -0.16 6.85 -5.94
CA CYS A 28 -1.32 6.70 -6.81
C CYS A 28 -1.27 7.74 -7.93
N PHE A 29 -1.16 7.29 -9.18
CA PHE A 29 -1.12 8.16 -10.35
C PHE A 29 -2.51 8.28 -10.98
N PRO A 30 -3.06 9.51 -11.14
CA PRO A 30 -4.33 9.68 -11.83
C PRO A 30 -4.15 9.40 -13.34
N PRO A 31 -5.13 8.74 -13.99
CA PRO A 31 -5.11 8.55 -15.43
C PRO A 31 -5.28 9.89 -16.17
N ALA A 32 -4.69 9.99 -17.35
CA ALA A 32 -4.84 11.15 -18.22
C ALA A 32 -6.28 11.24 -18.74
N ARG A 33 -6.82 12.45 -18.88
CA ARG A 33 -8.16 12.62 -19.45
C ARG A 33 -8.13 12.33 -20.96
N PRO A 34 -9.11 11.58 -21.49
CA PRO A 34 -9.29 11.41 -22.92
C PRO A 34 -9.43 12.76 -23.63
N PHE A 35 -8.89 12.86 -24.83
CA PHE A 35 -9.02 14.04 -25.68
C PHE A 35 -10.23 13.90 -26.60
N VAL A 36 -10.96 15.00 -26.80
CA VAL A 36 -12.04 15.08 -27.78
C VAL A 36 -11.76 16.28 -28.70
N PRO A 37 -11.63 16.08 -30.02
CA PRO A 37 -11.49 17.18 -30.96
C PRO A 37 -12.71 18.12 -30.94
N ASN A 38 -12.52 19.40 -31.29
CA ASN A 38 -13.64 20.35 -31.42
C ASN A 38 -14.32 20.29 -32.80
N ASP A 39 -13.77 19.52 -33.74
CA ASP A 39 -14.31 19.36 -35.09
C ASP A 39 -15.24 18.14 -35.15
N SER A 40 -16.48 18.36 -35.58
CA SER A 40 -17.50 17.31 -35.68
C SER A 40 -17.16 16.23 -36.71
N VAL A 41 -16.42 16.57 -37.77
CA VAL A 41 -15.98 15.58 -38.76
C VAL A 41 -14.95 14.65 -38.13
N ALA A 42 -13.93 15.20 -37.46
CA ALA A 42 -12.95 14.42 -36.72
C ALA A 42 -13.59 13.56 -35.61
N ILE A 43 -14.61 14.06 -34.90
CA ILE A 43 -15.34 13.26 -33.91
C ILE A 43 -15.98 12.02 -34.58
N ALA A 44 -16.65 12.20 -35.72
CA ALA A 44 -17.29 11.09 -36.41
C ALA A 44 -16.28 10.11 -37.02
N GLU A 45 -15.18 10.62 -37.59
CA GLU A 45 -14.11 9.81 -38.19
C GLU A 45 -13.41 8.94 -37.16
N PHE A 46 -13.18 9.47 -35.95
CA PHE A 46 -12.43 8.79 -34.88
C PHE A 46 -13.32 8.32 -33.72
N ALA A 47 -14.63 8.15 -33.94
CA ALA A 47 -15.58 7.81 -32.88
C ALA A 47 -15.20 6.55 -32.09
N ASP A 48 -14.74 5.51 -32.77
CA ASP A 48 -14.33 4.25 -32.15
C ASP A 48 -13.06 4.42 -31.29
N LEU A 49 -12.07 5.19 -31.79
CA LEU A 49 -10.84 5.48 -31.05
C LEU A 49 -11.13 6.32 -29.81
N ILE A 50 -11.92 7.38 -29.97
CA ILE A 50 -12.34 8.23 -28.84
C ILE A 50 -13.09 7.38 -27.81
N SER A 51 -14.02 6.52 -28.24
CA SER A 51 -14.76 5.65 -27.31
C SER A 51 -13.83 4.74 -26.52
N GLN A 52 -12.84 4.13 -27.19
CA GLN A 52 -11.85 3.28 -26.55
C GLN A 52 -10.98 4.03 -25.52
N ASP A 53 -10.58 5.27 -25.80
CA ASP A 53 -9.84 6.11 -24.85
C ASP A 53 -10.67 6.38 -23.58
N PHE A 54 -11.98 6.61 -23.72
CA PHE A 54 -12.88 6.77 -22.58
C PHE A 54 -13.05 5.48 -21.78
N GLU A 55 -13.22 4.33 -22.44
CA GLU A 55 -13.29 3.03 -21.76
C GLU A 55 -12.01 2.74 -20.98
N THR A 56 -10.86 3.03 -21.58
CA THR A 56 -9.54 2.90 -20.93
C THR A 56 -9.45 3.79 -19.69
N TYR A 57 -9.85 5.07 -19.81
CA TYR A 57 -9.90 5.98 -18.67
C TYR A 57 -10.80 5.47 -17.54
N ILE A 58 -11.99 4.95 -17.86
CA ILE A 58 -12.95 4.43 -16.88
C ILE A 58 -12.40 3.20 -16.15
N HIS A 59 -11.66 2.34 -16.85
CA HIS A 59 -10.96 1.23 -16.22
C HIS A 59 -9.83 1.72 -15.29
N ASP A 60 -8.98 2.61 -15.79
CA ASP A 60 -7.78 3.03 -15.06
C ASP A 60 -8.11 3.91 -13.85
N VAL A 61 -9.20 4.70 -13.91
CA VAL A 61 -9.63 5.51 -12.77
C VAL A 61 -10.14 4.64 -11.62
N GLN A 62 -10.68 3.45 -11.89
CA GLN A 62 -11.05 2.49 -10.85
C GLN A 62 -9.80 1.93 -10.14
N ALA A 63 -8.76 1.61 -10.90
CA ALA A 63 -7.48 1.19 -10.33
C ALA A 63 -6.84 2.30 -9.48
N TYR A 64 -6.92 3.55 -9.96
CA TYR A 64 -6.48 4.73 -9.21
C TYR A 64 -7.24 4.90 -7.88
N PHE A 65 -8.57 4.77 -7.87
CA PHE A 65 -9.35 4.86 -6.64
C PHE A 65 -9.02 3.75 -5.64
N ARG A 66 -8.86 2.51 -6.10
CA ARG A 66 -8.44 1.42 -5.23
C ARG A 66 -7.09 1.72 -4.56
N CYS A 67 -6.11 2.23 -5.31
CA CYS A 67 -4.83 2.65 -4.74
C CYS A 67 -5.02 3.72 -3.65
N LEU A 68 -5.83 4.75 -3.91
CA LEU A 68 -6.08 5.82 -2.93
C LEU A 68 -6.75 5.30 -1.67
N ASP A 69 -7.69 4.36 -1.79
CA ASP A 69 -8.38 3.77 -0.65
C ASP A 69 -7.44 2.89 0.19
N GLU A 70 -6.54 2.15 -0.45
CA GLU A 70 -5.48 1.37 0.21
C GLU A 70 -4.51 2.28 0.98
N GLU A 71 -4.00 3.33 0.35
CA GLU A 71 -3.11 4.31 1.00
C GLU A 71 -3.80 5.06 2.13
N ARG A 72 -5.08 5.40 1.95
CA ARG A 72 -5.90 5.97 3.02
C ARG A 72 -5.96 5.01 4.20
N ALA A 73 -6.35 3.76 3.98
CA ALA A 73 -6.46 2.77 5.06
C ALA A 73 -5.14 2.59 5.80
N ARG A 74 -4.02 2.50 5.07
CA ARG A 74 -2.68 2.42 5.65
C ARG A 74 -2.34 3.64 6.50
N ALA A 75 -2.53 4.85 5.97
CA ALA A 75 -2.20 6.09 6.68
C ALA A 75 -3.04 6.27 7.94
N PHE A 76 -4.31 5.82 7.92
CA PHE A 76 -5.16 5.81 9.11
C PHE A 76 -4.62 4.90 10.21
N GLU A 77 -4.11 3.73 9.86
CA GLU A 77 -3.53 2.80 10.83
C GLU A 77 -2.23 3.34 11.44
N GLU A 78 -1.34 3.89 10.61
CA GLU A 78 -0.11 4.55 11.08
C GLU A 78 -0.43 5.71 12.03
N ALA A 79 -1.39 6.58 11.68
CA ALA A 79 -1.82 7.67 12.54
C ALA A 79 -2.38 7.18 13.89
N ARG A 80 -3.10 6.04 13.90
CA ARG A 80 -3.61 5.41 15.11
C ARG A 80 -2.47 4.96 16.02
N GLU A 81 -1.48 4.27 15.47
CA GLU A 81 -0.31 3.77 16.22
C GLU A 81 0.51 4.92 16.81
N VAL A 82 0.84 5.92 15.99
CA VAL A 82 1.58 7.12 16.41
C VAL A 82 0.84 7.87 17.52
N SER A 83 -0.49 7.95 17.43
CA SER A 83 -1.31 8.58 18.47
C SER A 83 -1.25 7.81 19.80
N GLN A 84 -1.23 6.48 19.75
CA GLN A 84 -1.10 5.65 20.95
C GLN A 84 0.29 5.76 21.58
N ASP A 85 1.34 5.80 20.76
CA ASP A 85 2.71 6.06 21.22
C ASP A 85 2.81 7.40 21.94
N TYR A 86 2.22 8.44 21.36
CA TYR A 86 2.21 9.76 21.98
C TYR A 86 1.43 9.76 23.30
N ALA A 87 0.29 9.07 23.38
CA ALA A 87 -0.46 8.93 24.63
C ALA A 87 0.35 8.24 25.73
N ARG A 88 1.08 7.16 25.39
CA ARG A 88 1.98 6.47 26.35
C ARG A 88 3.12 7.38 26.82
N PHE A 89 3.70 8.15 25.92
CA PHE A 89 4.73 9.13 26.25
C PHE A 89 4.25 10.18 27.25
N LEU A 90 3.04 10.72 27.05
CA LEU A 90 2.44 11.69 27.98
C LEU A 90 2.16 11.10 29.37
N GLN A 91 1.71 9.84 29.43
CA GLN A 91 1.50 9.14 30.71
C GLN A 91 2.83 8.99 31.46
N GLY A 92 3.89 8.54 30.79
CA GLY A 92 5.21 8.40 31.40
C GLY A 92 5.80 9.72 31.92
N GLN A 93 5.51 10.86 31.28
CA GLN A 93 5.90 12.17 31.80
C GLN A 93 5.11 12.59 33.05
N GLY A 94 3.82 12.26 33.12
CA GLY A 94 2.99 12.56 34.29
C GLY A 94 3.42 11.81 35.54
N ASP A 95 3.96 10.59 35.38
CA ASP A 95 4.44 9.75 36.48
C ASP A 95 5.85 10.15 36.96
N GLY A 96 6.69 10.70 36.08
CA GLY A 96 8.04 11.18 36.43
C GLY A 96 8.10 12.60 37.01
N ASN A 97 6.98 13.34 36.97
CA ASN A 97 6.87 14.71 37.48
C ASN A 97 6.11 14.77 38.82
N ARG A 98 6.12 13.68 39.59
CA ARG A 98 5.52 13.54 40.91
C ARG A 98 6.57 13.10 41.94
#